data_AF-A0A832FX63-F1
#
_entry.id   AF-A0A832FX63-F1
#
_cell.length_a   1.000
_cell.length_b   1.000
_cell.length_c   1.000
_cell.angle_alpha   90.00
_cell.angle_beta   90.00
_cell.angle_gamma   90.00
#
_symmetry.space_group_name_H-M   'P 1'
#
loop_
_entity.id
_entity.type
_entity.pdbx_description
1 polymer ?
#
loop_
_entity_poly.entity_id
_entity_poly.type
_entity_poly.pdbx_seq_one_letter_code
_entity_poly.pdbx_strand_id
1 'polypeptide(L)'
;MTCWQGLAASGLTSAAGNKHACSSPSLWVGGESVAARRVSGRNTLVPRSRGAPDRAATPQRMAHSAAASRAGGVLLSRRAAGARLPVKNAHLPHFRCGAAAACALVVTLCAVRLAAAENDVPRPPRNLSASDHPWDGGDKIDLRWQLSPDHNDPSGGGVRFYRIFRGYERDGEFEEVALVPIDPSMHAAGEAAFTVEGCKRKQPYFFRVTAVGAGGESAPAELIDAVETRRQLFEGRKLVLAVFLIVLCGPVLGFIAAARRGRPLRVRRIPGLEAVEEAVGRATEMGRPCLFVAGIQDMNDIQTIAGITILGRVATLAAQNDARVEVPTSRSLVMTAARETVQAAYLAAGRPDAYNPDLIYYVTDDQFAYVAYVTGLMAREKPAACFYMGSFFAESLVLAETGNAIGAIQMAGTAQVAQLPFFVAACDYTLLGEEFFAASAYLSGEPDQLGSLKGQDVGKLVVGALVCLGCLFATLAELTGGGVWQTVVDAMQEYLAR
;
A
#
# COMPACT_ATOMS: atom_id res chain seq x y z
N MET A 1 -6.80 0.28 4.10
CA MET A 1 -8.09 0.73 3.52
C MET A 1 -8.95 1.55 4.49
N THR A 2 -8.37 2.22 5.49
CA THR A 2 -9.10 2.86 6.62
C THR A 2 -9.31 4.37 6.51
N CYS A 3 -8.78 5.04 5.47
CA CYS A 3 -8.69 6.51 5.46
C CYS A 3 -9.92 7.24 4.88
N TRP A 4 -10.80 6.56 4.12
CA TRP A 4 -11.83 7.23 3.30
C TRP A 4 -13.24 7.32 3.90
N GLN A 5 -13.56 6.61 4.99
CA GLN A 5 -14.89 6.68 5.61
C GLN A 5 -15.03 7.78 6.68
N GLY A 6 -13.92 8.31 7.23
CA GLY A 6 -13.97 9.34 8.28
C GLY A 6 -14.26 10.77 7.81
N LEU A 7 -14.10 11.05 6.51
CA LEU A 7 -14.15 12.43 5.97
C LEU A 7 -15.56 12.96 5.66
N ALA A 8 -16.59 12.12 5.72
CA ALA A 8 -17.98 12.54 5.50
C ALA A 8 -18.69 13.06 6.76
N ALA A 9 -18.14 12.81 7.96
CA ALA A 9 -18.80 13.09 9.23
C ALA A 9 -18.33 14.38 9.94
N SER A 10 -17.19 14.97 9.55
CA SER A 10 -16.57 16.11 10.25
C SER A 10 -17.07 17.47 9.76
N GLY A 11 -18.36 17.58 9.44
CA GLY A 11 -18.95 18.69 8.70
C GLY A 11 -19.81 19.68 9.49
N LEU A 12 -19.91 19.57 10.82
CA LEU A 12 -20.74 20.44 11.67
C LEU A 12 -20.30 20.35 13.15
N THR A 13 -19.61 21.37 13.66
CA THR A 13 -19.88 22.06 14.95
C THR A 13 -18.78 23.08 15.26
N SER A 14 -19.20 24.27 15.67
CA SER A 14 -18.32 25.39 16.06
C SER A 14 -18.51 25.72 17.54
N ALA A 15 -17.39 25.98 18.22
CA ALA A 15 -17.25 26.80 19.42
C ALA A 15 -18.30 26.68 20.55
N ALA A 16 -17.96 25.91 21.61
CA ALA A 16 -18.19 26.32 23.00
C ALA A 16 -17.35 25.45 23.97
N GLY A 17 -16.09 25.81 24.20
CA GLY A 17 -15.30 25.20 25.26
C GLY A 17 -15.47 25.97 26.57
N ASN A 18 -16.03 25.34 27.61
CA ASN A 18 -15.78 25.79 28.98
C ASN A 18 -15.24 24.64 29.84
N LYS A 19 -14.30 25.00 30.71
CA LYS A 19 -13.52 24.07 31.53
C LYS A 19 -14.35 23.67 32.74
N HIS A 20 -14.16 22.46 33.26
CA HIS A 20 -13.80 22.22 34.66
C HIS A 20 -13.43 20.75 34.85
N ALA A 21 -12.14 20.49 35.06
CA ALA A 21 -11.69 19.24 35.65
C ALA A 21 -11.81 19.33 37.17
N CYS A 22 -12.27 18.27 37.83
CA CYS A 22 -12.08 18.09 39.26
C CYS A 22 -11.65 16.64 39.53
N SER A 23 -10.68 16.49 40.42
CA SER A 23 -9.95 15.26 40.71
C SER A 23 -10.58 14.43 41.81
N SER A 24 -10.62 13.09 41.64
CA SER A 24 -10.21 12.01 42.58
C SER A 24 -10.67 12.05 44.07
N PRO A 25 -10.39 11.02 44.92
CA PRO A 25 -9.87 9.67 44.68
C PRO A 25 -10.69 8.53 45.36
N SER A 26 -10.30 7.29 45.03
CA SER A 26 -10.25 6.06 45.88
C SER A 26 -11.18 5.88 47.09
N LEU A 27 -11.81 4.69 47.16
CA LEU A 27 -11.90 3.97 48.44
C LEU A 27 -11.80 2.44 48.24
N TRP A 28 -10.79 1.85 48.87
CA TRP A 28 -10.64 0.40 49.03
C TRP A 28 -11.39 -0.04 50.30
N VAL A 29 -12.17 -1.12 50.22
CA VAL A 29 -12.54 -1.95 51.38
C VAL A 29 -12.46 -3.41 50.95
N GLY A 30 -11.65 -4.21 51.64
CA GLY A 30 -11.55 -5.66 51.41
C GLY A 30 -12.59 -6.44 52.23
N GLY A 31 -12.83 -7.71 51.86
CA GLY A 31 -13.83 -8.53 52.52
C GLY A 31 -13.82 -10.00 52.09
N GLU A 32 -12.83 -10.73 52.61
CA GLU A 32 -12.82 -12.17 52.94
C GLU A 32 -13.29 -13.27 51.97
N SER A 33 -12.50 -14.34 51.98
CA SER A 33 -12.70 -15.62 51.28
C SER A 33 -13.71 -16.54 51.97
N VAL A 34 -14.52 -17.27 51.19
CA VAL A 34 -15.17 -18.52 51.64
C VAL A 34 -14.82 -19.66 50.68
N ALA A 35 -14.45 -20.81 51.24
CA ALA A 35 -13.93 -21.95 50.49
C ALA A 35 -14.97 -23.07 50.25
N ALA A 36 -14.87 -23.66 49.05
CA ALA A 36 -15.09 -25.07 48.72
C ALA A 36 -16.37 -25.81 49.19
N ARG A 37 -17.11 -26.35 48.20
CA ARG A 37 -17.60 -27.75 48.27
C ARG A 37 -17.32 -28.49 46.96
N ARG A 38 -16.60 -29.60 47.06
CA ARG A 38 -16.56 -30.64 46.02
C ARG A 38 -17.84 -31.48 46.10
N VAL A 39 -18.37 -31.89 44.96
CA VAL A 39 -19.23 -33.08 44.85
C VAL A 39 -18.53 -34.07 43.92
N SER A 40 -18.48 -35.33 44.32
CA SER A 40 -17.82 -36.44 43.61
C SER A 40 -18.88 -37.46 43.21
N GLY A 41 -18.95 -37.83 41.93
CA GLY A 41 -19.98 -38.70 41.37
C GLY A 41 -19.49 -39.64 40.26
N ARG A 42 -18.70 -40.65 40.66
CA ARG A 42 -18.36 -41.93 39.99
C ARG A 42 -18.71 -42.19 38.50
N ASN A 43 -17.65 -42.62 37.80
CA ASN A 43 -17.55 -43.78 36.88
C ASN A 43 -18.59 -44.00 35.76
N THR A 44 -18.09 -43.96 34.52
CA THR A 44 -18.03 -45.14 33.64
C THR A 44 -16.64 -45.23 32.98
N LEU A 45 -16.24 -46.44 32.57
CA LEU A 45 -14.87 -46.80 32.20
C LEU A 45 -14.80 -47.39 30.77
N VAL A 46 -13.67 -47.12 30.10
CA VAL A 46 -12.89 -48.05 29.22
C VAL A 46 -13.34 -48.21 27.74
N PRO A 47 -12.42 -48.46 26.76
CA PRO A 47 -10.93 -48.49 26.77
C PRO A 47 -10.21 -47.47 25.86
N ARG A 48 -8.88 -47.43 25.98
CA ARG A 48 -7.89 -46.82 25.05
C ARG A 48 -7.42 -47.78 23.95
N SER A 49 -6.96 -47.22 22.83
CA SER A 49 -5.80 -47.74 22.04
C SER A 49 -4.99 -46.53 21.55
N ARG A 50 -3.86 -46.15 22.16
CA ARG A 50 -2.48 -46.67 21.94
C ARG A 50 -2.08 -46.78 20.46
N GLY A 51 -1.12 -45.94 20.04
CA GLY A 51 -0.58 -45.90 18.67
C GLY A 51 0.61 -44.94 18.50
N ALA A 52 1.68 -45.15 19.25
CA ALA A 52 3.03 -44.58 19.08
C ALA A 52 4.02 -45.52 19.79
N PRO A 53 5.26 -45.75 19.31
CA PRO A 53 6.32 -44.73 19.40
C PRO A 53 7.37 -44.76 18.25
N ASP A 54 8.53 -44.11 18.50
CA ASP A 54 9.81 -44.15 17.76
C ASP A 54 9.87 -43.39 16.41
N ARG A 55 10.97 -42.78 15.95
CA ARG A 55 12.30 -42.35 16.48
C ARG A 55 12.87 -41.33 15.46
N ALA A 56 13.79 -40.40 15.72
CA ALA A 56 14.44 -39.85 16.92
C ALA A 56 15.05 -38.45 16.56
N ALA A 57 15.69 -37.75 17.50
CA ALA A 57 16.42 -36.49 17.24
C ALA A 57 17.94 -36.64 17.42
N THR A 58 18.75 -36.08 16.51
CA THR A 58 20.13 -35.61 16.81
C THR A 58 20.55 -34.55 15.77
N PRO A 59 21.05 -33.37 16.17
CA PRO A 59 21.63 -32.39 15.25
C PRO A 59 23.16 -32.60 15.12
N GLN A 60 23.71 -32.38 13.92
CA GLN A 60 25.16 -32.40 13.70
C GLN A 60 25.71 -30.98 13.50
N ARG A 61 26.90 -30.73 14.04
CA ARG A 61 27.50 -29.40 14.26
C ARG A 61 28.85 -29.33 13.54
N MET A 62 29.24 -28.14 13.07
CA MET A 62 30.63 -27.72 12.75
C MET A 62 31.29 -28.43 11.53
N ALA A 63 32.27 -27.83 10.81
CA ALA A 63 32.76 -26.45 10.70
C ALA A 63 33.74 -26.35 9.49
N HIS A 64 34.37 -25.18 9.30
CA HIS A 64 35.44 -24.83 8.32
C HIS A 64 34.96 -24.62 6.87
N SER A 65 35.25 -23.50 6.21
CA SER A 65 36.55 -22.81 6.18
C SER A 65 36.42 -21.30 6.00
N ALA A 66 37.21 -20.54 6.75
CA ALA A 66 37.46 -19.11 6.53
C ALA A 66 38.97 -18.86 6.68
N ALA A 67 39.60 -18.36 5.61
CA ALA A 67 40.96 -17.84 5.61
C ALA A 67 40.97 -16.64 4.64
N ALA A 68 40.91 -15.40 5.14
CA ALA A 68 41.98 -14.66 5.81
C ALA A 68 42.88 -13.92 4.81
N SER A 69 42.50 -12.66 4.59
CA SER A 69 43.36 -11.59 4.04
C SER A 69 44.72 -11.52 4.74
N ARG A 70 45.77 -11.19 3.98
CA ARG A 70 46.92 -10.43 4.48
C ARG A 70 47.53 -9.56 3.38
N ALA A 71 47.38 -8.25 3.54
CA ALA A 71 48.27 -7.28 2.90
C ALA A 71 49.63 -7.25 3.64
N GLY A 72 50.71 -6.94 2.91
CA GLY A 72 52.06 -6.77 3.46
C GLY A 72 52.95 -6.10 2.41
N GLY A 73 53.51 -4.95 2.75
CA GLY A 73 54.14 -4.06 1.76
C GLY A 73 55.65 -4.21 1.60
N VAL A 74 56.12 -3.80 0.41
CA VAL A 74 57.30 -2.95 0.13
C VAL A 74 58.59 -3.20 0.94
N LEU A 75 59.68 -3.64 0.27
CA LEU A 75 60.85 -2.78 -0.06
C LEU A 75 61.96 -3.52 -0.83
N LEU A 76 62.46 -2.86 -1.89
CA LEU A 76 63.84 -2.81 -2.41
C LEU A 76 64.89 -3.86 -1.94
N SER A 77 65.53 -4.55 -2.89
CA SER A 77 66.81 -4.06 -3.45
C SER A 77 67.47 -4.98 -4.52
N ARG A 78 68.36 -4.34 -5.29
CA ARG A 78 69.28 -4.83 -6.33
C ARG A 78 69.80 -6.28 -6.21
N ARG A 79 69.88 -6.98 -7.34
CA ARG A 79 71.17 -7.41 -7.94
C ARG A 79 71.03 -7.78 -9.42
N ALA A 80 72.12 -7.61 -10.18
CA ALA A 80 72.17 -7.80 -11.62
C ALA A 80 72.91 -9.10 -12.00
N ALA A 81 72.38 -9.77 -13.03
CA ALA A 81 73.07 -10.68 -13.94
C ALA A 81 72.18 -10.78 -15.20
N GLY A 82 72.67 -10.85 -16.44
CA GLY A 82 74.05 -11.03 -16.87
C GLY A 82 74.11 -11.95 -18.09
N ALA A 83 73.38 -11.62 -19.17
CA ALA A 83 73.34 -12.42 -20.40
C ALA A 83 74.00 -11.66 -21.56
N ARG A 84 74.96 -12.32 -22.22
CA ARG A 84 75.79 -11.74 -23.29
C ARG A 84 75.14 -12.01 -24.65
N LEU A 85 75.18 -11.04 -25.56
CA LEU A 85 74.95 -11.24 -27.00
C LEU A 85 76.28 -11.05 -27.75
N PRO A 86 76.54 -11.84 -28.81
CA PRO A 86 77.86 -11.88 -29.46
C PRO A 86 78.11 -10.70 -30.40
N VAL A 87 79.33 -10.18 -30.35
CA VAL A 87 79.86 -9.19 -31.30
C VAL A 87 80.14 -9.87 -32.65
N LYS A 88 79.68 -9.25 -33.75
CA LYS A 88 80.27 -9.45 -35.08
C LYS A 88 80.82 -8.12 -35.59
N ASN A 89 82.05 -8.14 -36.07
CA ASN A 89 82.79 -6.95 -36.49
C ASN A 89 82.43 -6.51 -37.91
N ALA A 90 82.51 -5.19 -38.10
CA ALA A 90 82.92 -4.46 -39.30
C ALA A 90 82.20 -4.73 -40.64
N HIS A 91 81.63 -3.66 -41.22
CA HIS A 91 82.32 -2.93 -42.30
C HIS A 91 81.83 -1.47 -42.35
N LEU A 92 82.77 -0.53 -42.47
CA LEU A 92 82.50 0.91 -42.64
C LEU A 92 82.53 1.27 -44.13
N PRO A 93 81.47 1.88 -44.70
CA PRO A 93 81.56 2.67 -45.91
C PRO A 93 81.78 4.15 -45.57
N HIS A 94 82.78 4.78 -46.19
CA HIS A 94 82.97 6.23 -46.10
C HIS A 94 81.83 6.97 -46.84
N PHE A 95 81.09 7.82 -46.13
CA PHE A 95 80.23 8.83 -46.77
C PHE A 95 80.75 10.25 -46.51
N ARG A 96 81.07 10.95 -47.61
CA ARG A 96 81.45 12.36 -47.63
C ARG A 96 80.20 13.26 -47.61
N CYS A 97 80.37 14.46 -47.05
CA CYS A 97 79.56 15.67 -47.26
C CYS A 97 78.11 15.51 -47.77
N GLY A 98 77.14 15.52 -46.83
CA GLY A 98 75.71 15.68 -47.16
C GLY A 98 74.82 16.21 -46.01
N ALA A 99 75.40 16.60 -44.87
CA ALA A 99 74.65 16.80 -43.62
C ALA A 99 73.72 18.03 -43.59
N ALA A 100 74.01 19.08 -44.38
CA ALA A 100 73.23 20.33 -44.33
C ALA A 100 71.81 20.20 -44.92
N ALA A 101 71.67 19.53 -46.07
CA ALA A 101 70.39 19.38 -46.75
C ALA A 101 69.45 18.38 -46.04
N ALA A 102 69.99 17.30 -45.49
CA ALA A 102 69.21 16.31 -44.75
C ALA A 102 68.67 16.87 -43.44
N CYS A 103 69.47 17.65 -42.68
CA CYS A 103 68.98 18.34 -41.48
C CYS A 103 67.90 19.38 -41.82
N ALA A 104 68.06 20.15 -42.90
CA ALA A 104 67.01 21.08 -43.34
C ALA A 104 65.70 20.34 -43.66
N LEU A 105 65.76 19.26 -44.46
CA LEU A 105 64.56 18.48 -44.81
C LEU A 105 63.89 17.84 -43.58
N VAL A 106 64.67 17.31 -42.64
CA VAL A 106 64.14 16.70 -41.40
C VAL A 106 63.58 17.76 -40.45
N VAL A 107 64.19 18.94 -40.33
CA VAL A 107 63.64 20.05 -39.54
C VAL A 107 62.37 20.60 -40.19
N THR A 108 62.29 20.70 -41.53
CA THR A 108 61.06 21.11 -42.22
C THR A 108 59.97 20.03 -42.13
N LEU A 109 60.29 18.73 -42.22
CA LEU A 109 59.34 17.63 -42.00
C LEU A 109 58.87 17.55 -40.54
N CYS A 110 59.75 17.83 -39.56
CA CYS A 110 59.36 17.97 -38.16
C CYS A 110 58.50 19.22 -37.92
N ALA A 111 58.78 20.35 -38.59
CA ALA A 111 57.95 21.55 -38.50
C ALA A 111 56.56 21.34 -39.14
N VAL A 112 56.50 20.67 -40.29
CA VAL A 112 55.23 20.27 -40.94
C VAL A 112 54.48 19.22 -40.13
N ARG A 113 55.17 18.39 -39.33
CA ARG A 113 54.52 17.48 -38.37
C ARG A 113 54.09 18.16 -37.07
N LEU A 114 54.80 19.19 -36.59
CA LEU A 114 54.38 20.00 -35.43
C LEU A 114 53.17 20.88 -35.76
N ALA A 115 53.15 21.50 -36.95
CA ALA A 115 52.01 22.30 -37.43
C ALA A 115 50.74 21.46 -37.70
N ALA A 116 50.84 20.12 -37.72
CA ALA A 116 49.71 19.21 -37.85
C ALA A 116 49.09 18.79 -36.49
N ALA A 117 49.66 19.24 -35.36
CA ALA A 117 49.18 18.93 -34.01
C ALA A 117 48.50 20.13 -33.31
N GLU A 118 48.06 21.13 -34.08
CA GLU A 118 47.57 22.43 -33.56
C GLU A 118 46.04 22.55 -33.52
N ASN A 119 45.29 21.49 -33.81
CA ASN A 119 43.82 21.42 -33.64
C ASN A 119 43.37 20.03 -33.16
N ASP A 120 43.78 19.64 -31.95
CA ASP A 120 43.28 18.45 -31.24
C ASP A 120 42.08 18.78 -30.30
N VAL A 121 41.56 20.01 -30.40
CA VAL A 121 40.33 20.47 -29.75
C VAL A 121 39.15 20.23 -30.70
N PRO A 122 38.10 19.49 -30.29
CA PRO A 122 36.97 19.21 -31.17
C PRO A 122 36.13 20.46 -31.46
N ARG A 123 35.49 20.52 -32.63
CA ARG A 123 34.53 21.59 -32.95
C ARG A 123 33.30 21.55 -32.01
N PRO A 124 32.65 22.70 -31.77
CA PRO A 124 31.48 22.77 -30.89
C PRO A 124 30.33 21.85 -31.35
N PRO A 125 29.48 21.39 -30.42
CA PRO A 125 28.16 20.85 -30.76
C PRO A 125 27.32 21.89 -31.53
N ARG A 126 26.24 21.44 -32.19
CA ARG A 126 25.37 22.33 -32.97
C ARG A 126 23.90 22.17 -32.57
N ASN A 127 23.09 23.17 -32.89
CA ASN A 127 21.64 23.16 -32.69
C ASN A 127 21.21 22.69 -31.27
N LEU A 128 21.82 23.25 -30.23
CA LEU A 128 21.37 23.03 -28.86
C LEU A 128 19.95 23.59 -28.70
N SER A 129 19.05 22.71 -28.28
CA SER A 129 17.66 23.02 -27.97
C SER A 129 17.30 22.45 -26.60
N ALA A 130 16.36 23.11 -25.92
CA ALA A 130 15.91 22.73 -24.60
C ALA A 130 14.39 22.87 -24.51
N SER A 131 13.73 21.96 -23.78
CA SER A 131 12.28 21.97 -23.58
C SER A 131 11.91 21.42 -22.20
N ASP A 132 10.84 21.94 -21.60
CA ASP A 132 10.22 21.39 -20.38
C ASP A 132 9.88 19.91 -20.56
N HIS A 133 10.19 19.06 -19.60
CA HIS A 133 10.00 17.61 -19.75
C HIS A 133 8.50 17.27 -19.81
N PRO A 134 8.04 16.43 -20.74
CA PRO A 134 6.63 16.07 -20.81
C PRO A 134 6.20 15.23 -19.58
N TRP A 135 5.06 15.60 -19.00
CA TRP A 135 4.34 14.86 -17.97
C TRP A 135 5.12 14.69 -16.65
N ASP A 136 5.79 15.75 -16.18
CA ASP A 136 6.58 15.76 -14.94
C ASP A 136 5.98 16.66 -13.84
N GLY A 137 6.72 16.80 -12.74
CA GLY A 137 6.42 17.72 -11.65
C GLY A 137 6.76 19.18 -11.96
N GLY A 138 7.24 19.54 -13.14
CA GLY A 138 7.93 20.80 -13.44
C GLY A 138 9.30 20.87 -12.75
N ASP A 139 10.04 19.76 -12.72
CA ASP A 139 11.36 19.62 -12.10
C ASP A 139 12.46 19.16 -13.07
N LYS A 140 12.12 18.94 -14.35
CA LYS A 140 13.05 18.43 -15.37
C LYS A 140 13.04 19.23 -16.68
N ILE A 141 14.18 19.32 -17.34
CA ILE A 141 14.35 19.92 -18.68
C ILE A 141 15.07 18.92 -19.59
N ASP A 142 14.49 18.67 -20.77
CA ASP A 142 15.13 17.88 -21.82
C ASP A 142 16.01 18.77 -22.71
N LEU A 143 17.28 18.40 -22.83
CA LEU A 143 18.24 18.99 -23.75
C LEU A 143 18.45 18.08 -24.95
N ARG A 144 18.55 18.66 -26.15
CA ARG A 144 18.88 17.95 -27.40
C ARG A 144 19.86 18.77 -28.23
N TRP A 145 20.92 18.14 -28.74
CA TRP A 145 21.90 18.79 -29.59
C TRP A 145 22.45 17.86 -30.66
N GLN A 146 22.85 18.44 -31.79
CA GLN A 146 23.58 17.73 -32.84
C GLN A 146 25.04 17.54 -32.42
N LEU A 147 25.56 16.35 -32.69
CA LEU A 147 26.92 15.98 -32.33
C LEU A 147 27.96 16.90 -32.99
N SER A 148 29.13 16.98 -32.35
CA SER A 148 30.29 17.65 -32.93
C SER A 148 30.63 17.00 -34.29
N PRO A 149 30.98 17.78 -35.33
CA PRO A 149 31.52 17.22 -36.58
C PRO A 149 32.71 16.28 -36.38
N ASP A 150 33.47 16.44 -35.29
CA ASP A 150 34.68 15.65 -34.96
C ASP A 150 34.39 14.49 -34.00
N HIS A 151 33.11 14.18 -33.74
CA HIS A 151 32.68 13.11 -32.84
C HIS A 151 33.27 11.72 -33.20
N ASN A 152 33.48 11.45 -34.49
CA ASN A 152 34.00 10.18 -35.02
C ASN A 152 35.39 10.31 -35.66
N ASP A 153 36.22 11.27 -35.27
CA ASP A 153 37.53 11.47 -35.91
C ASP A 153 38.45 10.22 -35.78
N PRO A 154 38.79 9.52 -36.88
CA PRO A 154 39.66 8.35 -36.86
C PRO A 154 41.11 8.66 -36.46
N SER A 155 41.49 9.94 -36.41
CA SER A 155 42.85 10.40 -36.08
C SER A 155 43.19 10.26 -34.59
N GLY A 156 42.18 10.02 -33.74
CA GLY A 156 42.33 9.90 -32.28
C GLY A 156 41.96 11.16 -31.49
N GLY A 157 41.66 12.27 -32.17
CA GLY A 157 41.18 13.53 -31.60
C GLY A 157 39.68 13.57 -31.31
N GLY A 158 38.98 12.44 -31.50
CA GLY A 158 37.53 12.32 -31.31
C GLY A 158 37.06 12.77 -29.92
N VAL A 159 35.82 13.24 -29.87
CA VAL A 159 35.13 13.57 -28.61
C VAL A 159 35.12 12.33 -27.70
N ARG A 160 35.18 12.53 -26.38
CA ARG A 160 35.15 11.46 -25.37
C ARG A 160 33.88 11.52 -24.51
N PHE A 161 33.43 12.75 -24.21
CA PHE A 161 32.20 13.05 -23.48
C PHE A 161 31.77 14.49 -23.76
N TYR A 162 30.52 14.81 -23.46
CA TYR A 162 29.99 16.17 -23.44
C TYR A 162 29.85 16.65 -21.99
N ARG A 163 30.15 17.92 -21.73
CA ARG A 163 29.81 18.59 -20.46
C ARG A 163 28.59 19.47 -20.65
N ILE A 164 27.66 19.38 -19.70
CA ILE A 164 26.46 20.19 -19.65
C ILE A 164 26.58 21.14 -18.47
N PHE A 165 26.47 22.43 -18.77
CA PHE A 165 26.44 23.50 -17.78
C PHE A 165 25.09 24.19 -17.77
N ARG A 166 24.68 24.68 -16.59
CA ARG A 166 23.41 25.38 -16.34
C ARG A 166 23.68 26.76 -15.75
N GLY A 167 23.04 27.77 -16.31
CA GLY A 167 23.07 29.15 -15.83
C GLY A 167 21.66 29.66 -15.52
N TYR A 168 21.58 30.69 -14.69
CA TYR A 168 20.32 31.35 -14.29
C TYR A 168 20.11 32.69 -15.02
N GLU A 169 21.17 33.20 -15.63
CA GLU A 169 21.22 34.43 -16.44
C GLU A 169 22.04 34.15 -17.71
N ARG A 170 21.76 34.85 -18.82
CA ARG A 170 22.38 34.56 -20.13
C ARG A 170 23.91 34.64 -20.08
N ASP A 171 24.43 35.70 -19.47
CA ASP A 171 25.87 36.00 -19.39
C ASP A 171 26.42 35.84 -17.95
N GLY A 172 25.68 35.11 -17.10
CA GLY A 172 26.05 34.89 -15.70
C GLY A 172 27.02 33.73 -15.49
N GLU A 173 27.19 33.30 -14.23
CA GLU A 173 27.94 32.09 -13.91
C GLU A 173 27.15 30.83 -14.27
N PHE A 174 27.87 29.81 -14.76
CA PHE A 174 27.32 28.52 -15.17
C PHE A 174 27.92 27.40 -14.31
N GLU A 175 27.08 26.60 -13.68
CA GLU A 175 27.47 25.43 -12.88
C GLU A 175 27.50 24.16 -13.75
N GLU A 176 28.47 23.26 -13.54
CA GLU A 176 28.48 21.94 -14.20
C GLU A 176 27.38 21.05 -13.59
N VAL A 177 26.52 20.50 -14.46
CA VAL A 177 25.38 19.67 -14.04
C VAL A 177 25.59 18.21 -14.38
N ALA A 178 26.19 17.89 -15.52
CA ALA A 178 26.38 16.52 -15.96
C ALA A 178 27.55 16.33 -16.93
N LEU A 179 28.17 15.15 -16.83
CA LEU A 179 29.09 14.57 -17.79
C LEU A 179 28.35 13.47 -18.56
N VAL A 180 28.18 13.66 -19.87
CA VAL A 180 27.50 12.70 -20.75
C VAL A 180 28.55 11.93 -21.54
N PRO A 181 28.85 10.66 -21.19
CA PRO A 181 29.75 9.83 -21.97
C PRO A 181 29.14 9.55 -23.36
N ILE A 182 29.99 9.27 -24.33
CA ILE A 182 29.52 8.86 -25.66
C ILE A 182 28.91 7.45 -25.58
N ASP A 183 27.66 7.35 -26.03
CA ASP A 183 26.94 6.08 -26.15
C ASP A 183 26.83 5.67 -27.63
N PRO A 184 27.00 4.37 -27.98
CA PRO A 184 26.84 3.86 -29.34
C PRO A 184 25.55 4.30 -30.07
N SER A 185 24.46 4.54 -29.33
CA SER A 185 23.19 5.02 -29.89
C SER A 185 23.27 6.44 -30.47
N MET A 186 24.14 7.31 -29.94
CA MET A 186 24.31 8.68 -30.42
C MET A 186 24.86 8.69 -31.86
N HIS A 187 25.80 7.79 -32.17
CA HIS A 187 26.39 7.67 -33.51
C HIS A 187 25.35 7.30 -34.57
N ALA A 188 24.34 6.51 -34.20
CA ALA A 188 23.25 6.11 -35.10
C ALA A 188 22.19 7.21 -35.29
N ALA A 189 21.95 8.03 -34.26
CA ALA A 189 20.98 9.12 -34.32
C ALA A 189 21.55 10.43 -34.92
N GLY A 190 22.87 10.66 -34.81
CA GLY A 190 23.52 11.93 -35.17
C GLY A 190 23.28 13.07 -34.16
N GLU A 191 22.52 12.78 -33.11
CA GLU A 191 22.11 13.71 -32.05
C GLU A 191 22.32 13.06 -30.68
N ALA A 192 22.53 13.89 -29.65
CA ALA A 192 22.53 13.49 -28.26
C ALA A 192 21.41 14.20 -27.51
N ALA A 193 20.87 13.53 -26.50
CA ALA A 193 19.82 14.03 -25.63
C ALA A 193 20.14 13.74 -24.16
N PHE A 194 19.76 14.65 -23.26
CA PHE A 194 19.95 14.49 -21.83
C PHE A 194 18.87 15.24 -21.04
N THR A 195 18.29 14.59 -20.03
CA THR A 195 17.30 15.20 -19.14
C THR A 195 17.99 15.71 -17.88
N VAL A 196 17.97 17.02 -17.68
CA VAL A 196 18.44 17.68 -16.45
C VAL A 196 17.37 17.60 -15.39
N GLU A 197 17.69 17.08 -14.22
CA GLU A 197 16.78 16.99 -13.06
C GLU A 197 17.06 18.08 -12.01
N GLY A 198 16.12 18.27 -11.08
CA GLY A 198 16.28 19.18 -9.94
C GLY A 198 16.09 20.66 -10.29
N CYS A 199 15.41 20.97 -11.40
CA CYS A 199 15.05 22.33 -11.77
C CYS A 199 13.91 22.88 -10.89
N LYS A 200 13.90 24.21 -10.70
CA LYS A 200 12.88 24.93 -9.94
C LYS A 200 11.85 25.54 -10.89
N ARG A 201 10.57 25.31 -10.59
CA ARG A 201 9.41 25.80 -11.37
C ARG A 201 9.45 27.31 -11.59
N LYS A 202 9.12 27.74 -12.82
CA LYS A 202 9.09 29.16 -13.23
C LYS A 202 10.42 29.92 -13.04
N GLN A 203 11.54 29.21 -12.94
CA GLN A 203 12.86 29.84 -12.99
C GLN A 203 13.38 29.73 -14.43
N PRO A 204 13.90 30.81 -15.04
CA PRO A 204 14.55 30.74 -16.33
C PRO A 204 15.90 30.00 -16.20
N TYR A 205 16.14 29.07 -17.12
CA TYR A 205 17.39 28.34 -17.24
C TYR A 205 18.02 28.55 -18.60
N PHE A 206 19.33 28.78 -18.59
CA PHE A 206 20.20 28.79 -19.76
C PHE A 206 21.11 27.56 -19.70
N PHE A 207 21.43 26.99 -20.86
CA PHE A 207 22.28 25.80 -20.95
C PHE A 207 23.42 26.01 -21.93
N ARG A 208 24.59 25.46 -21.58
CA ARG A 208 25.78 25.41 -22.43
C ARG A 208 26.28 23.97 -22.51
N VAL A 209 26.64 23.52 -23.70
CA VAL A 209 27.20 22.17 -23.92
C VAL A 209 28.56 22.29 -24.62
N THR A 210 29.61 21.74 -24.00
CA THR A 210 30.95 21.62 -24.62
C THR A 210 31.25 20.17 -24.98
N ALA A 211 31.99 19.96 -26.07
CA ALA A 211 32.56 18.68 -26.44
C ALA A 211 33.99 18.58 -25.88
N VAL A 212 34.34 17.48 -25.22
CA VAL A 212 35.68 17.29 -24.66
C VAL A 212 36.41 16.17 -25.40
N GLY A 213 37.52 16.50 -26.06
CA GLY A 213 38.34 15.59 -26.87
C GLY A 213 39.66 15.23 -26.21
N ALA A 214 40.64 14.80 -27.02
CA ALA A 214 41.99 14.50 -26.54
C ALA A 214 42.80 15.76 -26.23
N GLY A 215 42.67 16.81 -27.04
CA GLY A 215 43.44 18.06 -26.92
C GLY A 215 42.75 19.19 -26.17
N GLY A 216 41.52 19.01 -25.67
CA GLY A 216 40.84 19.99 -24.83
C GLY A 216 39.32 20.06 -25.00
N GLU A 217 38.74 21.18 -24.55
CA GLU A 217 37.31 21.46 -24.59
C GLU A 217 36.97 22.40 -25.75
N SER A 218 35.89 22.09 -26.47
CA SER A 218 35.37 22.95 -27.53
C SER A 218 34.83 24.27 -27.00
N ALA A 219 34.64 25.24 -27.89
CA ALA A 219 33.71 26.34 -27.63
C ALA A 219 32.31 25.78 -27.21
N PRO A 220 31.56 26.47 -26.36
CA PRO A 220 30.23 26.03 -25.95
C PRO A 220 29.20 26.22 -27.08
N ALA A 221 28.32 25.23 -27.25
CA ALA A 221 27.01 25.46 -27.86
C ALA A 221 26.10 26.08 -26.79
N GLU A 222 25.56 27.26 -27.04
CA GLU A 222 24.78 28.02 -26.07
C GLU A 222 23.30 28.09 -26.45
N LEU A 223 22.42 27.98 -25.44
CA LEU A 223 20.99 28.21 -25.58
C LEU A 223 20.69 29.71 -25.49
N ILE A 224 20.14 30.28 -26.56
CA ILE A 224 19.86 31.72 -26.65
C ILE A 224 18.68 32.11 -25.76
N ASP A 225 17.58 31.35 -25.81
CA ASP A 225 16.34 31.65 -25.10
C ASP A 225 16.22 30.84 -23.81
N ALA A 226 15.72 31.49 -22.74
CA ALA A 226 15.54 30.83 -21.45
C ALA A 226 14.42 29.79 -21.51
N VAL A 227 14.64 28.63 -20.87
CA VAL A 227 13.61 27.61 -20.67
C VAL A 227 13.17 27.57 -19.22
N GLU A 228 11.85 27.57 -19.00
CA GLU A 228 11.22 27.47 -17.68
C GLU A 228 10.57 26.09 -17.52
N THR A 229 10.70 25.46 -16.34
CA THR A 229 9.88 24.28 -16.04
C THR A 229 8.48 24.65 -15.58
N ARG A 230 7.47 23.91 -16.05
CA ARG A 230 6.06 24.13 -15.70
C ARG A 230 5.46 22.86 -15.12
N ARG A 231 4.90 22.98 -13.91
CA ARG A 231 4.16 21.88 -13.30
C ARG A 231 2.95 21.52 -14.17
N GLN A 232 2.98 20.33 -14.74
CA GLN A 232 1.85 19.79 -15.49
C GLN A 232 0.79 19.21 -14.53
N LEU A 233 -0.45 19.08 -15.00
CA LEU A 233 -1.55 18.55 -14.19
C LEU A 233 -1.36 17.06 -13.85
N PHE A 234 -0.56 16.35 -14.64
CA PHE A 234 -0.40 14.91 -14.54
C PHE A 234 1.06 14.48 -14.69
N GLU A 235 1.48 13.55 -13.82
CA GLU A 235 2.80 12.94 -13.79
C GLU A 235 2.73 11.59 -14.54
N GLY A 236 3.42 11.45 -15.67
CA GLY A 236 3.38 10.26 -16.52
C GLY A 236 3.83 8.99 -15.80
N ARG A 237 4.80 9.10 -14.88
CA ARG A 237 5.21 7.98 -14.01
C ARG A 237 4.08 7.45 -13.12
N LYS A 238 3.01 8.24 -12.89
CA LYS A 238 1.83 7.85 -12.10
C LYS A 238 0.63 7.44 -12.97
N LEU A 239 0.79 7.28 -14.28
CA LEU A 239 -0.27 6.89 -15.22
C LEU A 239 -1.02 5.65 -14.75
N VAL A 240 -0.30 4.58 -14.42
CA VAL A 240 -0.90 3.31 -13.98
C VAL A 240 -1.67 3.48 -12.66
N LEU A 241 -1.14 4.24 -11.70
CA LEU A 241 -1.86 4.58 -10.46
C LEU A 241 -3.16 5.34 -10.74
N ALA A 242 -3.15 6.28 -11.68
CA ALA A 242 -4.35 7.03 -12.06
C ALA A 242 -5.37 6.15 -12.80
N VAL A 243 -4.93 5.22 -13.63
CA VAL A 243 -5.79 4.20 -14.24
C VAL A 243 -6.44 3.34 -13.16
N PHE A 244 -5.67 2.82 -12.18
CA PHE A 244 -6.23 2.08 -11.04
C PHE A 244 -7.24 2.93 -10.24
N LEU A 245 -6.92 4.20 -9.98
CA LEU A 245 -7.82 5.12 -9.28
C LEU A 245 -9.15 5.32 -10.05
N ILE A 246 -9.09 5.54 -11.36
CA ILE A 246 -10.28 5.70 -12.21
C ILE A 246 -11.07 4.39 -12.28
N VAL A 247 -10.41 3.25 -12.41
CA VAL A 247 -11.05 1.92 -12.50
C VAL A 247 -11.73 1.51 -11.20
N LEU A 248 -11.21 1.91 -10.03
CA LEU A 248 -11.81 1.60 -8.72
C LEU A 248 -12.81 2.66 -8.25
N CYS A 249 -12.48 3.95 -8.34
CA CYS A 249 -13.34 5.04 -7.87
C CYS A 249 -14.41 5.43 -8.90
N GLY A 250 -14.16 5.26 -10.20
CA GLY A 250 -15.09 5.57 -11.28
C GLY A 250 -16.42 4.81 -11.15
N PRO A 251 -16.44 3.48 -10.97
CA PRO A 251 -17.65 2.72 -10.69
C PRO A 251 -18.38 3.20 -9.43
N VAL A 252 -17.68 3.45 -8.33
CA VAL A 252 -18.26 3.97 -7.07
C VAL A 252 -18.98 5.29 -7.30
N LEU A 253 -18.31 6.28 -7.90
CA LEU A 253 -18.92 7.58 -8.20
C LEU A 253 -20.06 7.46 -9.23
N GLY A 254 -19.91 6.59 -10.22
CA GLY A 254 -20.93 6.32 -11.24
C GLY A 254 -22.21 5.69 -10.68
N PHE A 255 -22.09 4.72 -9.77
CA PHE A 255 -23.26 4.09 -9.13
C PHE A 255 -23.90 4.99 -8.08
N ILE A 256 -23.13 5.78 -7.31
CA ILE A 256 -23.69 6.84 -6.44
C ILE A 256 -24.49 7.85 -7.28
N ALA A 257 -23.91 8.35 -8.38
CA ALA A 257 -24.61 9.27 -9.27
C ALA A 257 -25.85 8.64 -9.93
N ALA A 258 -25.84 7.35 -10.24
CA ALA A 258 -27.01 6.63 -10.75
C ALA A 258 -28.11 6.48 -9.69
N ALA A 259 -27.75 6.12 -8.45
CA ALA A 259 -28.66 5.99 -7.32
C ALA A 259 -29.33 7.33 -6.97
N ARG A 260 -28.55 8.41 -6.87
CA ARG A 260 -29.05 9.79 -6.68
C ARG A 260 -30.02 10.25 -7.77
N ARG A 261 -29.92 9.68 -8.98
CA ARG A 261 -30.85 9.92 -10.11
C ARG A 261 -32.08 8.99 -10.09
N GLY A 262 -32.33 8.28 -8.99
CA GLY A 262 -33.48 7.39 -8.82
C GLY A 262 -33.41 6.10 -9.63
N ARG A 263 -32.24 5.70 -10.17
CA ARG A 263 -32.11 4.40 -10.84
C ARG A 263 -32.10 3.28 -9.79
N PRO A 264 -33.02 2.29 -9.87
CA PRO A 264 -33.08 1.22 -8.89
C PRO A 264 -31.83 0.34 -8.96
N LEU A 265 -31.00 0.37 -7.93
CA LEU A 265 -29.81 -0.48 -7.83
C LEU A 265 -30.18 -1.82 -7.18
N ARG A 266 -30.00 -2.91 -7.91
CA ARG A 266 -30.11 -4.27 -7.36
C ARG A 266 -28.82 -4.65 -6.62
N VAL A 267 -28.89 -4.58 -5.29
CA VAL A 267 -27.91 -5.16 -4.35
C VAL A 267 -28.26 -6.64 -4.11
N ARG A 268 -27.28 -7.47 -3.73
CA ARG A 268 -27.53 -8.87 -3.34
C ARG A 268 -28.33 -8.92 -2.03
N ARG A 269 -29.25 -9.88 -1.91
CA ARG A 269 -29.94 -10.15 -0.64
C ARG A 269 -28.95 -10.72 0.37
N ILE A 270 -29.16 -10.40 1.64
CA ILE A 270 -28.33 -10.85 2.76
C ILE A 270 -29.23 -11.75 3.63
N PRO A 271 -29.07 -13.09 3.62
CA PRO A 271 -30.03 -14.00 4.27
C PRO A 271 -30.23 -13.73 5.76
N GLY A 272 -29.16 -13.49 6.51
CA GLY A 272 -29.23 -13.15 7.94
C GLY A 272 -29.88 -11.81 8.25
N LEU A 273 -30.21 -11.00 7.24
CA LEU A 273 -30.96 -9.76 7.40
C LEU A 273 -32.46 -9.94 7.11
N GLU A 274 -32.82 -10.88 6.22
CA GLU A 274 -34.22 -11.28 5.98
C GLU A 274 -34.76 -12.09 7.18
N ALA A 275 -33.91 -12.92 7.81
CA ALA A 275 -34.26 -13.70 9.01
C ALA A 275 -34.52 -12.87 10.29
N VAL A 276 -34.22 -11.55 10.32
CA VAL A 276 -34.53 -10.68 11.47
C VAL A 276 -36.03 -10.63 11.76
N GLU A 277 -36.86 -10.59 10.72
CA GLU A 277 -38.32 -10.51 10.86
C GLU A 277 -38.89 -11.81 11.45
N GLU A 278 -38.40 -12.97 10.97
CA GLU A 278 -38.73 -14.29 11.52
C GLU A 278 -38.32 -14.40 13.00
N ALA A 279 -37.08 -14.02 13.34
CA ALA A 279 -36.56 -14.13 14.70
C ALA A 279 -37.33 -13.25 15.71
N VAL A 280 -37.71 -12.03 15.30
CA VAL A 280 -38.53 -11.13 16.14
C VAL A 280 -39.97 -11.66 16.25
N GLY A 281 -40.60 -12.09 15.15
CA GLY A 281 -41.94 -12.67 15.18
C GLY A 281 -42.02 -13.90 16.08
N ARG A 282 -41.04 -14.80 15.98
CA ARG A 282 -40.92 -15.99 16.84
C ARG A 282 -40.75 -15.63 18.33
N ALA A 283 -40.10 -14.50 18.63
CA ALA A 283 -39.96 -14.02 20.00
C ALA A 283 -41.30 -13.50 20.57
N THR A 284 -42.06 -12.75 19.78
CA THR A 284 -43.44 -12.37 20.10
C THR A 284 -44.32 -13.59 20.33
N GLU A 285 -44.34 -14.56 19.40
CA GLU A 285 -45.17 -15.76 19.49
C GLU A 285 -44.89 -16.60 20.76
N MET A 286 -43.63 -16.64 21.21
CA MET A 286 -43.26 -17.34 22.45
C MET A 286 -43.43 -16.50 23.72
N GLY A 287 -43.71 -15.19 23.63
CA GLY A 287 -43.68 -14.27 24.77
C GLY A 287 -42.31 -14.19 25.46
N ARG A 288 -41.22 -14.44 24.73
CA ARG A 288 -39.83 -14.49 25.23
C ARG A 288 -39.04 -13.31 24.64
N PRO A 289 -38.08 -12.71 25.37
CA PRO A 289 -37.37 -11.53 24.88
C PRO A 289 -36.45 -11.84 23.68
N CYS A 290 -36.21 -10.82 22.87
CA CYS A 290 -35.05 -10.72 21.99
C CYS A 290 -33.88 -10.17 22.80
N LEU A 291 -32.72 -10.83 22.76
CA LEU A 291 -31.48 -10.33 23.35
C LEU A 291 -30.58 -9.75 22.26
N PHE A 292 -30.14 -8.50 22.41
CA PHE A 292 -29.23 -7.84 21.46
C PHE A 292 -27.91 -7.47 22.16
N VAL A 293 -26.79 -7.85 21.56
CA VAL A 293 -25.43 -7.59 22.06
C VAL A 293 -24.64 -6.85 20.98
N ALA A 294 -24.27 -5.60 21.24
CA ALA A 294 -23.61 -4.70 20.28
C ALA A 294 -22.07 -4.87 20.17
N GLY A 295 -21.54 -6.06 20.49
CA GLY A 295 -20.11 -6.29 20.69
C GLY A 295 -19.59 -5.81 22.05
N ILE A 296 -18.26 -5.83 22.25
CA ILE A 296 -17.60 -5.41 23.50
C ILE A 296 -16.76 -4.11 23.39
N GLN A 297 -16.63 -3.58 22.18
CA GLN A 297 -15.87 -2.36 21.88
C GLN A 297 -16.76 -1.11 21.92
N ASP A 298 -16.16 0.05 22.12
CA ASP A 298 -16.87 1.32 22.26
C ASP A 298 -17.27 1.92 20.90
N MET A 299 -17.95 3.06 20.90
CA MET A 299 -18.41 3.80 19.72
C MET A 299 -17.28 4.31 18.80
N ASN A 300 -16.01 4.06 19.15
CA ASN A 300 -14.86 4.29 18.27
C ASN A 300 -14.56 3.11 17.33
N ASP A 301 -15.14 1.92 17.57
CA ASP A 301 -15.09 0.79 16.65
C ASP A 301 -16.24 0.89 15.63
N ILE A 302 -15.89 0.89 14.35
CA ILE A 302 -16.85 1.00 13.23
C ILE A 302 -17.86 -0.17 13.21
N GLN A 303 -17.51 -1.32 13.78
CA GLN A 303 -18.42 -2.46 13.91
C GLN A 303 -19.49 -2.20 14.96
N THR A 304 -19.17 -1.52 16.07
CA THR A 304 -20.14 -1.14 17.10
C THR A 304 -21.16 -0.16 16.51
N ILE A 305 -20.72 0.81 15.71
CA ILE A 305 -21.61 1.74 14.98
C ILE A 305 -22.55 0.99 14.01
N ALA A 306 -22.03 0.03 13.24
CA ALA A 306 -22.85 -0.83 12.38
C ALA A 306 -23.84 -1.68 13.19
N GLY A 307 -23.42 -2.23 14.33
CA GLY A 307 -24.26 -2.98 15.26
C GLY A 307 -25.43 -2.15 15.81
N ILE A 308 -25.19 -0.92 16.25
CA ILE A 308 -26.24 0.01 16.67
C ILE A 308 -27.19 0.35 15.51
N THR A 309 -26.69 0.46 14.28
CA THR A 309 -27.56 0.67 13.10
C THR A 309 -28.50 -0.52 12.86
N ILE A 310 -28.02 -1.75 13.06
CA ILE A 310 -28.85 -2.98 12.96
C ILE A 310 -29.84 -3.06 14.14
N LEU A 311 -29.45 -2.65 15.35
CA LEU A 311 -30.35 -2.54 16.51
C LEU A 311 -31.57 -1.66 16.18
N GLY A 312 -31.39 -0.56 15.45
CA GLY A 312 -32.50 0.28 15.00
C GLY A 312 -33.56 -0.49 14.21
N ARG A 313 -33.17 -1.40 13.31
CA ARG A 313 -34.14 -2.27 12.59
C ARG A 313 -34.79 -3.29 13.51
N VAL A 314 -34.02 -3.94 14.37
CA VAL A 314 -34.54 -4.93 15.34
C VAL A 314 -35.57 -4.26 16.27
N ALA A 315 -35.28 -3.05 16.74
CA ALA A 315 -36.17 -2.24 17.57
C ALA A 315 -37.44 -1.79 16.83
N THR A 316 -37.34 -1.37 15.56
CA THR A 316 -38.53 -1.04 14.75
C THR A 316 -39.45 -2.25 14.57
N LEU A 317 -38.88 -3.42 14.23
CA LEU A 317 -39.65 -4.65 14.09
C LEU A 317 -40.25 -5.10 15.43
N ALA A 318 -39.51 -4.93 16.53
CA ALA A 318 -40.01 -5.25 17.86
C ALA A 318 -41.17 -4.35 18.29
N ALA A 319 -41.08 -3.04 18.06
CA ALA A 319 -42.16 -2.09 18.34
C ALA A 319 -43.42 -2.38 17.49
N GLN A 320 -43.26 -2.85 16.26
CA GLN A 320 -44.36 -3.27 15.38
C GLN A 320 -45.01 -4.58 15.82
N ASN A 321 -44.23 -5.55 16.31
CA ASN A 321 -44.68 -6.88 16.70
C ASN A 321 -44.86 -7.06 18.22
N ASP A 322 -44.86 -5.98 19.00
CA ASP A 322 -44.96 -6.01 20.48
C ASP A 322 -43.89 -6.88 21.19
N ALA A 323 -42.71 -7.04 20.57
CA ALA A 323 -41.62 -7.83 21.13
C ALA A 323 -40.80 -7.02 22.15
N ARG A 324 -40.34 -7.69 23.21
CA ARG A 324 -39.39 -7.13 24.18
C ARG A 324 -37.96 -7.30 23.68
N VAL A 325 -37.24 -6.20 23.43
CA VAL A 325 -35.79 -6.21 23.13
C VAL A 325 -35.01 -5.79 24.37
N GLU A 326 -34.09 -6.64 24.81
CA GLU A 326 -33.18 -6.37 25.92
C GLU A 326 -31.75 -6.21 25.40
N VAL A 327 -31.09 -5.11 25.80
CA VAL A 327 -29.82 -4.64 25.26
C VAL A 327 -28.83 -4.37 26.40
N PRO A 328 -28.24 -5.41 27.03
CA PRO A 328 -27.11 -5.21 27.91
C PRO A 328 -25.91 -4.68 27.09
N THR A 329 -25.11 -3.80 27.68
CA THR A 329 -23.86 -3.33 27.06
C THR A 329 -22.67 -3.34 28.04
N SER A 330 -21.47 -3.45 27.49
CA SER A 330 -20.21 -3.33 28.23
C SER A 330 -19.58 -1.93 28.18
N ARG A 331 -20.24 -0.97 27.53
CA ARG A 331 -19.74 0.40 27.30
C ARG A 331 -20.86 1.41 27.46
N SER A 332 -20.61 2.47 28.24
CA SER A 332 -21.62 3.47 28.60
C SER A 332 -22.06 4.34 27.42
N LEU A 333 -21.14 4.69 26.49
CA LEU A 333 -21.52 5.43 25.28
C LEU A 333 -22.37 4.58 24.34
N VAL A 334 -22.07 3.28 24.24
CA VAL A 334 -22.87 2.31 23.48
C VAL A 334 -24.27 2.15 24.10
N MET A 335 -24.41 2.16 25.43
CA MET A 335 -25.72 2.19 26.10
C MET A 335 -26.51 3.44 25.71
N THR A 336 -25.90 4.62 25.72
CA THR A 336 -26.57 5.88 25.35
C THR A 336 -27.00 5.86 23.88
N ALA A 337 -26.11 5.48 22.95
CA ALA A 337 -26.42 5.36 21.53
C ALA A 337 -27.53 4.31 21.27
N ALA A 338 -27.51 3.20 22.00
CA ALA A 338 -28.57 2.19 21.93
C ALA A 338 -29.91 2.73 22.41
N ARG A 339 -29.95 3.47 23.54
CA ARG A 339 -31.18 4.13 24.04
C ARG A 339 -31.75 5.10 23.03
N GLU A 340 -30.94 6.01 22.50
CA GLU A 340 -31.35 6.98 21.47
C GLU A 340 -31.89 6.27 20.22
N THR A 341 -31.22 5.21 19.76
CA THR A 341 -31.60 4.44 18.58
C THR A 341 -32.92 3.67 18.78
N VAL A 342 -33.08 2.99 19.91
CA VAL A 342 -34.31 2.27 20.24
C VAL A 342 -35.47 3.25 20.45
N GLN A 343 -35.25 4.37 21.14
CA GLN A 343 -36.27 5.40 21.31
C GLN A 343 -36.74 5.98 19.97
N ALA A 344 -35.81 6.29 19.06
CA ALA A 344 -36.12 6.76 17.72
C ALA A 344 -36.91 5.71 16.89
N ALA A 345 -36.54 4.43 17.01
CA ALA A 345 -37.24 3.32 16.34
C ALA A 345 -38.69 3.15 16.85
N TYR A 346 -38.91 3.19 18.17
CA TYR A 346 -40.26 3.12 18.76
C TYR A 346 -41.12 4.34 18.43
N LEU A 347 -40.51 5.54 18.39
CA LEU A 347 -41.19 6.77 17.95
C LEU A 347 -41.60 6.69 16.47
N ALA A 348 -40.70 6.23 15.59
CA ALA A 348 -40.98 6.05 14.16
C ALA A 348 -42.04 4.96 13.90
N ALA A 349 -42.12 3.94 14.75
CA ALA A 349 -43.16 2.92 14.72
C ALA A 349 -44.50 3.38 15.33
N GLY A 350 -44.59 4.61 15.87
CA GLY A 350 -45.82 5.14 16.48
C GLY A 350 -46.18 4.53 17.85
N ARG A 351 -45.21 3.92 18.54
CA ARG A 351 -45.38 3.27 19.86
C ARG A 351 -44.44 3.87 20.93
N PRO A 352 -44.38 5.21 21.12
CA PRO A 352 -43.45 5.83 22.08
C PRO A 352 -43.75 5.49 23.54
N ASP A 353 -44.98 5.06 23.84
CA ASP A 353 -45.46 4.57 25.13
C ASP A 353 -44.90 3.19 25.50
N ALA A 354 -44.56 2.36 24.50
CA ALA A 354 -43.98 1.03 24.69
C ALA A 354 -42.44 1.06 24.84
N TYR A 355 -41.79 2.22 24.67
CA TYR A 355 -40.35 2.36 24.85
C TYR A 355 -39.99 2.28 26.35
N ASN A 356 -39.13 1.31 26.71
CA ASN A 356 -38.61 1.17 28.07
C ASN A 356 -37.07 1.31 28.09
N PRO A 357 -36.51 2.41 28.65
CA PRO A 357 -35.07 2.63 28.74
C PRO A 357 -34.36 1.68 29.71
N ASP A 358 -35.07 1.06 30.65
CA ASP A 358 -34.50 0.11 31.63
C ASP A 358 -34.14 -1.24 31.00
N LEU A 359 -34.60 -1.50 29.76
CA LEU A 359 -34.19 -2.67 28.97
C LEU A 359 -32.85 -2.47 28.24
N ILE A 360 -32.32 -1.25 28.21
CA ILE A 360 -31.00 -0.93 27.63
C ILE A 360 -30.11 -0.41 28.75
N TYR A 361 -29.15 -1.21 29.21
CA TYR A 361 -28.39 -0.94 30.42
C TYR A 361 -26.93 -1.36 30.33
N TYR A 362 -26.07 -0.58 30.99
CA TYR A 362 -24.66 -0.91 31.19
C TYR A 362 -24.51 -1.95 32.30
N VAL A 363 -23.63 -2.92 32.08
CA VAL A 363 -23.33 -3.99 33.04
C VAL A 363 -21.94 -3.79 33.66
N THR A 364 -20.89 -3.93 32.84
CA THR A 364 -19.48 -3.82 33.24
C THR A 364 -18.59 -3.78 32.00
N ASP A 365 -17.43 -3.13 32.10
CA ASP A 365 -16.43 -3.01 31.07
C ASP A 365 -15.40 -4.17 31.04
N ASP A 366 -15.38 -5.01 32.08
CA ASP A 366 -14.63 -6.26 32.08
C ASP A 366 -15.30 -7.30 31.17
N GLN A 367 -14.53 -7.81 30.21
CA GLN A 367 -14.99 -8.69 29.14
C GLN A 367 -15.67 -9.96 29.67
N PHE A 368 -15.08 -10.65 30.65
CA PHE A 368 -15.59 -11.94 31.10
C PHE A 368 -16.66 -11.81 32.19
N ALA A 369 -16.61 -10.75 33.00
CA ALA A 369 -17.71 -10.40 33.89
C ALA A 369 -18.99 -10.04 33.09
N TYR A 370 -18.84 -9.28 32.00
CA TYR A 370 -19.94 -8.98 31.07
C TYR A 370 -20.54 -10.25 30.48
N VAL A 371 -19.70 -11.17 30.00
CA VAL A 371 -20.13 -12.43 29.38
C VAL A 371 -20.76 -13.38 30.41
N ALA A 372 -20.25 -13.43 31.64
CA ALA A 372 -20.87 -14.19 32.72
C ALA A 372 -22.26 -13.64 33.09
N TYR A 373 -22.44 -12.31 33.05
CA TYR A 373 -23.75 -11.70 33.24
C TYR A 373 -24.72 -12.08 32.10
N VAL A 374 -24.28 -11.91 30.84
CA VAL A 374 -25.13 -12.14 29.65
C VAL A 374 -25.48 -13.62 29.49
N THR A 375 -24.55 -14.56 29.74
CA THR A 375 -24.87 -16.00 29.76
C THR A 375 -25.78 -16.37 30.93
N GLY A 376 -25.61 -15.74 32.10
CA GLY A 376 -26.54 -15.86 33.22
C GLY A 376 -27.96 -15.34 32.88
N LEU A 377 -28.07 -14.24 32.13
CA LEU A 377 -29.33 -13.71 31.62
C LEU A 377 -29.98 -14.71 30.65
N MET A 378 -29.21 -15.23 29.68
CA MET A 378 -29.67 -16.28 28.76
C MET A 378 -30.22 -17.51 29.49
N ALA A 379 -29.53 -17.99 30.53
CA ALA A 379 -29.95 -19.16 31.29
C ALA A 379 -31.25 -18.96 32.10
N ARG A 380 -31.52 -17.73 32.56
CA ARG A 380 -32.73 -17.37 33.34
C ARG A 380 -33.91 -17.01 32.44
N GLU A 381 -33.76 -15.95 31.65
CA GLU A 381 -34.83 -15.37 30.83
C GLU A 381 -35.12 -16.19 29.59
N LYS A 382 -34.12 -16.97 29.13
CA LYS A 382 -34.18 -17.77 27.91
C LYS A 382 -34.73 -16.94 26.74
N PRO A 383 -34.02 -15.93 26.22
CA PRO A 383 -34.45 -15.22 25.03
C PRO A 383 -34.80 -16.18 23.89
N ALA A 384 -35.76 -15.81 23.04
CA ALA A 384 -36.16 -16.61 21.88
C ALA A 384 -35.32 -16.29 20.63
N ALA A 385 -34.70 -15.11 20.60
CA ALA A 385 -33.75 -14.69 19.58
C ALA A 385 -32.55 -13.99 20.22
N CYS A 386 -31.34 -14.28 19.73
CA CYS A 386 -30.09 -13.67 20.15
C CYS A 386 -29.41 -13.00 18.94
N PHE A 387 -29.12 -11.72 19.06
CA PHE A 387 -28.45 -10.92 18.03
C PHE A 387 -27.06 -10.51 18.53
N TYR A 388 -25.99 -10.95 17.86
CA TYR A 388 -24.60 -10.65 18.21
C TYR A 388 -23.98 -9.77 17.12
N MET A 389 -24.14 -8.45 17.23
CA MET A 389 -23.85 -7.51 16.13
C MET A 389 -22.78 -6.50 16.55
N GLY A 390 -21.51 -6.73 16.19
CA GLY A 390 -20.41 -5.83 16.55
C GLY A 390 -19.01 -6.46 16.55
N SER A 391 -18.12 -5.86 17.33
CA SER A 391 -16.74 -6.31 17.53
C SER A 391 -16.70 -7.33 18.69
N PHE A 392 -16.30 -8.57 18.39
CA PHE A 392 -16.24 -9.68 19.34
C PHE A 392 -14.87 -10.37 19.34
N PHE A 393 -14.53 -11.02 20.44
CA PHE A 393 -13.30 -11.78 20.65
C PHE A 393 -13.66 -13.19 21.20
N ALA A 394 -12.90 -13.70 22.18
CA ALA A 394 -13.02 -15.07 22.70
C ALA A 394 -14.41 -15.41 23.28
N GLU A 395 -15.21 -14.41 23.61
CA GLU A 395 -16.58 -14.56 24.10
C GLU A 395 -17.60 -14.98 23.03
N SER A 396 -17.27 -14.82 21.74
CA SER A 396 -18.14 -15.17 20.61
C SER A 396 -18.72 -16.59 20.75
N LEU A 397 -17.85 -17.58 20.93
CA LEU A 397 -18.23 -18.99 21.10
C LEU A 397 -19.02 -19.23 22.41
N VAL A 398 -18.66 -18.54 23.49
CA VAL A 398 -19.33 -18.70 24.80
C VAL A 398 -20.77 -18.19 24.75
N LEU A 399 -20.98 -17.04 24.11
CA LEU A 399 -22.31 -16.46 23.89
C LEU A 399 -23.14 -17.34 22.94
N ALA A 400 -22.57 -17.73 21.81
CA ALA A 400 -23.27 -18.52 20.78
C ALA A 400 -23.62 -19.94 21.25
N GLU A 401 -22.75 -20.63 21.98
CA GLU A 401 -23.08 -21.95 22.51
C GLU A 401 -24.13 -21.86 23.63
N THR A 402 -24.13 -20.79 24.43
CA THR A 402 -25.17 -20.56 25.45
C THR A 402 -26.53 -20.26 24.81
N GLY A 403 -26.59 -19.46 23.75
CA GLY A 403 -27.83 -19.19 23.01
C GLY A 403 -28.37 -20.44 22.29
N ASN A 404 -27.48 -21.27 21.73
CA ASN A 404 -27.80 -22.58 21.15
C ASN A 404 -28.43 -23.51 22.22
N ALA A 405 -27.80 -23.60 23.40
CA ALA A 405 -28.26 -24.46 24.49
C ALA A 405 -29.66 -24.10 25.05
N ILE A 406 -30.14 -22.87 24.85
CA ILE A 406 -31.51 -22.44 25.21
C ILE A 406 -32.50 -22.45 24.03
N GLY A 407 -32.08 -22.89 22.84
CA GLY A 407 -32.88 -22.95 21.62
C GLY A 407 -33.27 -21.59 21.04
N ALA A 408 -32.48 -20.54 21.29
CA ALA A 408 -32.67 -19.24 20.64
C ALA A 408 -32.28 -19.33 19.16
N ILE A 409 -32.99 -18.61 18.27
CA ILE A 409 -32.46 -18.33 16.93
C ILE A 409 -31.32 -17.33 17.11
N GLN A 410 -30.19 -17.60 16.49
CA GLN A 410 -28.98 -16.82 16.68
C GLN A 410 -28.52 -16.19 15.38
N MET A 411 -28.33 -14.87 15.42
CA MET A 411 -27.82 -14.12 14.28
C MET A 411 -26.64 -13.27 14.69
N ALA A 412 -25.50 -13.57 14.09
CA ALA A 412 -24.24 -12.92 14.38
C ALA A 412 -23.79 -12.02 13.22
N GLY A 413 -23.00 -11.00 13.53
CA GLY A 413 -22.38 -10.13 12.55
C GLY A 413 -21.13 -9.50 13.14
N THR A 414 -19.99 -9.75 12.49
CA THR A 414 -18.71 -9.19 12.90
C THR A 414 -17.76 -9.09 11.70
N ALA A 415 -16.82 -8.16 11.76
CA ALA A 415 -15.69 -8.08 10.84
C ALA A 415 -14.40 -8.67 11.45
N GLN A 416 -14.45 -9.17 12.68
CA GLN A 416 -13.30 -9.81 13.31
C GLN A 416 -13.04 -11.20 12.71
N VAL A 417 -12.13 -11.26 11.74
CA VAL A 417 -11.78 -12.46 10.95
C VAL A 417 -11.48 -13.69 11.84
N ALA A 418 -10.85 -13.48 13.00
CA ALA A 418 -10.51 -14.55 13.93
C ALA A 418 -11.72 -15.18 14.65
N GLN A 419 -12.88 -14.50 14.72
CA GLN A 419 -14.08 -15.00 15.42
C GLN A 419 -15.19 -15.48 14.47
N LEU A 420 -15.15 -15.06 13.20
CA LEU A 420 -16.10 -15.52 12.18
C LEU A 420 -16.31 -17.04 12.15
N PRO A 421 -15.26 -17.90 12.28
CA PRO A 421 -15.47 -19.36 12.30
C PRO A 421 -16.34 -19.87 13.45
N PHE A 422 -16.31 -19.22 14.62
CA PHE A 422 -17.13 -19.63 15.77
C PHE A 422 -18.60 -19.31 15.55
N PHE A 423 -18.91 -18.09 15.07
CA PHE A 423 -20.29 -17.72 14.75
C PHE A 423 -20.85 -18.51 13.57
N VAL A 424 -20.07 -18.76 12.51
CA VAL A 424 -20.48 -19.61 11.38
C VAL A 424 -20.76 -21.06 11.82
N ALA A 425 -20.09 -21.56 12.86
CA ALA A 425 -20.30 -22.91 13.38
C ALA A 425 -21.42 -23.03 14.42
N ALA A 426 -21.76 -21.94 15.13
CA ALA A 426 -22.65 -21.98 16.30
C ALA A 426 -23.94 -21.13 16.17
N CYS A 427 -24.10 -20.30 15.13
CA CYS A 427 -25.29 -19.49 14.90
C CYS A 427 -26.01 -19.86 13.59
N ASP A 428 -27.34 -19.72 13.57
CA ASP A 428 -28.17 -20.04 12.39
C ASP A 428 -27.83 -19.15 11.18
N TYR A 429 -27.55 -17.86 11.42
CA TYR A 429 -27.09 -16.93 10.39
C TYR A 429 -25.89 -16.12 10.88
N THR A 430 -24.91 -15.93 10.00
CA THR A 430 -23.74 -15.05 10.28
C THR A 430 -23.52 -14.10 9.11
N LEU A 431 -23.51 -12.79 9.39
CA LEU A 431 -23.16 -11.73 8.45
C LEU A 431 -21.63 -11.66 8.32
N LEU A 432 -21.11 -12.02 7.14
CA LEU A 432 -19.68 -12.13 6.90
C LEU A 432 -19.07 -10.77 6.52
N GLY A 433 -18.43 -10.08 7.48
CA GLY A 433 -17.53 -8.94 7.24
C GLY A 433 -18.14 -7.80 6.42
N GLU A 434 -17.99 -7.84 5.09
CA GLU A 434 -18.63 -6.88 4.18
C GLU A 434 -20.16 -6.87 4.30
N GLU A 435 -20.80 -8.00 4.59
CA GLU A 435 -22.25 -8.10 4.73
C GLU A 435 -22.75 -7.36 5.97
N PHE A 436 -21.96 -7.40 7.04
CA PHE A 436 -22.23 -6.69 8.27
C PHE A 436 -22.16 -5.16 8.08
N PHE A 437 -21.18 -4.67 7.29
CA PHE A 437 -21.10 -3.26 6.92
C PHE A 437 -22.11 -2.86 5.82
N ALA A 438 -22.54 -3.79 4.96
CA ALA A 438 -23.57 -3.57 3.96
C ALA A 438 -24.99 -3.54 4.56
N ALA A 439 -25.20 -4.14 5.74
CA ALA A 439 -26.50 -4.21 6.39
C ALA A 439 -27.10 -2.83 6.65
N SER A 440 -26.32 -1.85 7.10
CA SER A 440 -26.79 -0.46 7.30
C SER A 440 -27.28 0.19 6.00
N ALA A 441 -26.55 0.00 4.90
CA ALA A 441 -26.94 0.49 3.57
C ALA A 441 -28.22 -0.18 3.05
N TYR A 442 -28.36 -1.48 3.30
CA TYR A 442 -29.54 -2.26 2.92
C TYR A 442 -30.78 -1.86 3.73
N LEU A 443 -30.61 -1.59 5.03
CA LEU A 443 -31.68 -1.22 5.95
C LEU A 443 -32.15 0.23 5.79
N SER A 444 -31.22 1.17 5.60
CA SER A 444 -31.54 2.59 5.41
C SER A 444 -32.14 2.88 4.03
N GLY A 445 -31.79 2.09 3.03
CA GLY A 445 -32.16 2.34 1.64
C GLY A 445 -31.49 3.58 1.04
N GLU A 446 -30.49 4.16 1.71
CA GLU A 446 -29.87 5.42 1.28
C GLU A 446 -29.16 5.28 -0.09
N PRO A 447 -29.50 6.11 -1.09
CA PRO A 447 -28.93 6.00 -2.44
C PRO A 447 -27.41 6.03 -2.48
N ASP A 448 -26.78 6.84 -1.62
CA ASP A 448 -25.32 6.99 -1.56
C ASP A 448 -24.64 5.74 -1.02
N GLN A 449 -25.21 5.13 0.03
CA GLN A 449 -24.68 3.91 0.63
C GLN A 449 -24.86 2.72 -0.32
N LEU A 450 -26.04 2.57 -0.91
CA LEU A 450 -26.34 1.53 -1.92
C LEU A 450 -25.47 1.68 -3.19
N GLY A 451 -25.27 2.91 -3.66
CA GLY A 451 -24.41 3.22 -4.80
C GLY A 451 -22.95 2.90 -4.54
N SER A 452 -22.46 3.25 -3.35
CA SER A 452 -21.09 2.91 -2.92
C SER A 452 -20.88 1.40 -2.88
N LEU A 453 -21.80 0.67 -2.25
CA LEU A 453 -21.76 -0.80 -2.15
C LEU A 453 -21.71 -1.44 -3.55
N LYS A 454 -22.56 -1.00 -4.49
CA LYS A 454 -22.58 -1.55 -5.85
C LYS A 454 -21.30 -1.27 -6.64
N GLY A 455 -20.71 -0.08 -6.46
CA GLY A 455 -19.42 0.26 -7.08
C GLY A 455 -18.25 -0.52 -6.50
N GLN A 456 -18.25 -0.78 -5.19
CA GLN A 456 -17.27 -1.64 -4.54
C GLN A 456 -17.33 -3.07 -5.06
N ASP A 457 -18.53 -3.64 -5.28
CA ASP A 457 -18.68 -4.97 -5.89
C ASP A 457 -18.08 -5.05 -7.30
N VAL A 458 -18.22 -4.00 -8.12
CA VAL A 458 -17.53 -3.93 -9.43
C VAL A 458 -16.01 -3.84 -9.26
N GLY A 459 -15.52 -3.08 -8.29
CA GLY A 459 -14.09 -3.05 -7.94
C GLY A 459 -13.56 -4.43 -7.55
N LYS A 460 -14.29 -5.19 -6.73
CA LYS A 460 -13.95 -6.57 -6.35
C LYS A 460 -13.91 -7.51 -7.56
N LEU A 461 -14.87 -7.39 -8.49
CA LEU A 461 -14.88 -8.18 -9.73
C LEU A 461 -13.67 -7.88 -10.63
N VAL A 462 -13.29 -6.61 -10.77
CA VAL A 462 -12.08 -6.23 -11.52
C VAL A 462 -10.81 -6.77 -10.86
N VAL A 463 -10.67 -6.61 -9.55
CA VAL A 463 -9.52 -7.15 -8.80
C VAL A 463 -9.47 -8.67 -8.88
N GLY A 464 -10.61 -9.36 -8.74
CA GLY A 464 -10.72 -10.81 -8.89
C GLY A 464 -10.31 -11.29 -10.29
N ALA A 465 -10.75 -10.59 -11.35
CA ALA A 465 -10.33 -10.88 -12.72
C ALA A 465 -8.81 -10.70 -12.92
N LEU A 466 -8.23 -9.62 -12.38
CA LEU A 466 -6.78 -9.38 -12.43
C LEU A 466 -5.98 -10.46 -11.69
N VAL A 467 -6.46 -10.90 -10.51
CA VAL A 467 -5.85 -12.02 -9.77
C VAL A 467 -5.91 -13.32 -10.58
N CYS A 468 -7.08 -13.66 -11.14
CA CYS A 468 -7.24 -14.84 -11.98
C CYS A 468 -6.33 -14.81 -13.21
N LEU A 469 -6.21 -13.66 -13.89
CA LEU A 469 -5.30 -13.49 -15.03
C LEU A 469 -3.83 -13.61 -14.61
N GLY A 470 -3.43 -13.02 -13.48
CA GLY A 470 -2.07 -13.15 -12.94
C GLY A 470 -1.72 -14.60 -12.61
N CYS A 471 -2.62 -15.32 -11.93
CA CYS A 471 -2.46 -16.75 -11.67
C CYS A 471 -2.39 -17.58 -12.96
N LEU A 472 -3.21 -17.26 -13.96
CA LEU A 472 -3.21 -17.94 -15.26
C LEU A 472 -1.88 -17.73 -16.00
N PHE A 473 -1.38 -16.48 -16.09
CA PHE A 473 -0.10 -16.20 -16.76
C PHE A 473 1.08 -16.82 -16.04
N ALA A 474 1.12 -16.78 -14.70
CA ALA A 474 2.14 -17.48 -13.91
C ALA A 474 2.11 -19.00 -14.17
N THR A 475 0.93 -19.61 -14.23
CA THR A 475 0.78 -21.05 -14.53
C THR A 475 1.21 -21.38 -15.95
N LEU A 476 0.87 -20.54 -16.94
CA LEU A 476 1.26 -20.74 -18.34
C LEU A 476 2.76 -20.54 -18.58
N ALA A 477 3.41 -19.62 -17.86
CA ALA A 477 4.86 -19.41 -17.95
C ALA A 477 5.63 -20.68 -17.56
N GLU A 478 5.27 -21.30 -16.43
CA GLU A 478 5.85 -22.56 -15.96
C GLU A 478 5.58 -23.72 -16.94
N LEU A 479 4.31 -23.89 -17.36
CA LEU A 479 3.90 -24.98 -18.26
C LEU A 479 4.51 -24.91 -19.66
N THR A 480 4.86 -23.70 -20.15
CA THR A 480 5.43 -23.52 -21.48
C THR A 480 6.96 -23.45 -21.49
N GLY A 481 7.62 -23.57 -20.34
CA GLY A 481 9.08 -23.62 -20.23
C GLY A 481 9.80 -22.30 -20.48
N GLY A 482 9.12 -21.17 -20.28
CA GLY A 482 9.69 -19.83 -20.46
C GLY A 482 9.62 -19.29 -21.89
N GLY A 483 8.80 -18.26 -22.07
CA GLY A 483 8.63 -17.54 -23.33
C GLY A 483 7.96 -16.19 -23.07
N VAL A 484 7.09 -15.74 -23.98
CA VAL A 484 6.31 -14.47 -23.85
C VAL A 484 5.62 -14.37 -22.48
N TRP A 485 5.10 -15.48 -21.95
CA TRP A 485 4.43 -15.52 -20.65
C TRP A 485 5.36 -15.21 -19.47
N GLN A 486 6.63 -15.62 -19.53
CA GLN A 486 7.61 -15.29 -18.49
C GLN A 486 7.91 -13.78 -18.51
N THR A 487 8.11 -13.20 -19.69
CA THR A 487 8.33 -11.75 -19.84
C THR A 487 7.14 -10.92 -19.30
N VAL A 488 5.91 -11.40 -19.46
CA VAL A 488 4.71 -10.77 -18.87
C VAL A 488 4.73 -10.85 -17.34
N VAL A 489 5.06 -12.01 -16.77
CA VAL A 489 5.16 -12.21 -15.31
C VAL A 489 6.27 -11.35 -14.71
N ASP A 490 7.45 -11.33 -15.33
CA ASP A 490 8.60 -10.55 -14.88
C ASP A 490 8.27 -9.03 -14.89
N ALA A 491 7.64 -8.54 -15.95
CA ALA A 491 7.20 -7.14 -16.04
C ALA A 491 6.14 -6.78 -14.98
N MET A 492 5.23 -7.72 -14.65
CA MET A 492 4.27 -7.52 -13.56
C MET A 492 4.96 -7.49 -12.19
N GLN A 493 5.95 -8.34 -11.95
CA GLN A 493 6.72 -8.35 -10.70
C GLN A 493 7.59 -7.11 -10.55
N GLU A 494 8.28 -6.68 -11.61
CA GLU A 494 9.08 -5.46 -11.60
C GLU A 494 8.20 -4.22 -11.34
N TYR A 495 7.00 -4.16 -11.92
CA TYR A 495 6.06 -3.08 -11.66
C TYR A 495 5.56 -3.09 -10.20
N LEU A 496 5.35 -4.26 -9.59
CA LEU A 496 4.92 -4.39 -8.18
C LEU A 496 6.04 -4.13 -7.16
N ALA A 497 7.30 -4.20 -7.57
CA ALA A 497 8.48 -3.96 -6.73
C ALA A 497 8.93 -2.48 -6.69
N ARG A 498 8.30 -1.60 -7.49
CA ARG A 498 8.60 -0.16 -7.61
C ARG A 498 7.56 0.71 -6.90
#